data_AF-A0A9E4J4Z0-F1
#
_entry.id   AF-A0A9E4J4Z0-F1
#
_cell.length_a   1.000
_cell.length_b   1.000
_cell.length_c   1.000
_cell.angle_alpha   90.00
_cell.angle_beta   90.00
_cell.angle_gamma   90.00
#
_symmetry.space_group_name_H-M   'P 1'
#
loop_
_entity.id
_entity.type
_entity.pdbx_description
1 polymer ?
#
loop_
_entity_poly.entity_id
_entity_poly.type
_entity_poly.pdbx_seq_one_letter_code
_entity_poly.pdbx_strand_id
1 'polypeptide(L)'
;MRVGICCFPSFGGSGVVASELALALAECGDEVHVVSSSRPPRLAEAPGVHHHPVDGSGILEYGLFDHPPYTLALANRLAQVVRDSLLDLIHVHYAAPHAVAALLARQMLAQSAAASRTCPVVTTVHGTDVTLVGAHPNYSDVVGWALRGSDRVTVPSYALQSEVLERFALDAVEVIPNFVPVAQGP
;
A
#
# COMPACT_ATOMS: atom_id res chain seq x y z
N MET A 1 -17.15 3.87 -1.37
CA MET A 1 -16.03 3.79 -2.32
C MET A 1 -15.54 2.37 -2.39
N ARG A 2 -14.77 2.02 -3.42
CA ARG A 2 -14.03 0.75 -3.54
C ARG A 2 -12.54 0.99 -3.34
N VAL A 3 -11.99 0.56 -2.23
CA VAL A 3 -10.64 0.95 -1.78
C VAL A 3 -9.73 -0.26 -1.78
N GLY A 4 -8.62 -0.21 -2.52
CA GLY A 4 -7.55 -1.20 -2.39
C GLY A 4 -6.60 -0.80 -1.26
N ILE A 5 -6.34 -1.66 -0.28
CA ILE A 5 -5.34 -1.42 0.76
C ILE A 5 -4.18 -2.38 0.59
N CYS A 6 -2.95 -1.88 0.55
CA CYS A 6 -1.75 -2.72 0.47
C CYS A 6 -0.82 -2.48 1.66
N CYS A 7 -0.45 -3.54 2.35
CA CYS A 7 0.38 -3.46 3.55
C CYS A 7 1.19 -4.75 3.79
N PHE A 8 2.17 -4.65 4.69
CA PHE A 8 2.81 -5.85 5.23
C PHE A 8 1.88 -6.56 6.21
N PRO A 9 1.74 -7.89 6.13
CA PRO A 9 0.94 -8.66 7.07
C PRO A 9 1.74 -9.01 8.33
N SER A 10 2.33 -8.01 8.97
CA SER A 10 3.15 -8.17 10.18
C SER A 10 2.46 -7.54 11.39
N PHE A 11 2.84 -7.99 12.59
CA PHE A 11 2.39 -7.39 13.86
C PHE A 11 3.05 -6.03 14.16
N GLY A 12 3.72 -5.42 13.17
CA GLY A 12 4.21 -4.05 13.28
C GLY A 12 3.07 -3.03 13.29
N GLY A 13 3.34 -1.84 13.80
CA GLY A 13 2.33 -0.77 13.91
C GLY A 13 1.66 -0.42 12.57
N SER A 14 2.39 -0.50 11.46
CA SER A 14 1.87 -0.19 10.12
C SER A 14 0.86 -1.21 9.59
N GLY A 15 1.11 -2.51 9.78
CA GLY A 15 0.22 -3.59 9.37
C GLY A 15 -1.07 -3.62 10.20
N VAL A 16 -0.95 -3.35 11.50
CA VAL A 16 -2.12 -3.20 12.39
C VAL A 16 -2.95 -1.99 11.97
N VAL A 17 -2.36 -0.80 11.80
CA VAL A 17 -3.11 0.40 11.39
C VAL A 17 -3.80 0.21 10.05
N ALA A 18 -3.15 -0.44 9.08
CA ALA A 18 -3.77 -0.76 7.79
C ALA A 18 -5.01 -1.66 7.93
N SER A 19 -4.95 -2.64 8.84
CA SER A 19 -6.04 -3.58 9.07
C SER A 19 -7.23 -2.91 9.77
N GLU A 20 -6.96 -2.12 10.81
CA GLU A 20 -8.00 -1.36 11.52
C GLU A 20 -8.64 -0.31 10.60
N LEU A 21 -7.85 0.33 9.73
CA LEU A 21 -8.38 1.27 8.72
C LEU A 21 -9.29 0.55 7.73
N ALA A 22 -8.91 -0.64 7.27
CA ALA A 22 -9.75 -1.44 6.39
C ALA A 22 -11.11 -1.76 7.00
N LEU A 23 -11.13 -2.14 8.28
CA LEU A 23 -12.36 -2.45 9.01
C LEU A 23 -13.22 -1.19 9.21
N ALA A 24 -12.62 -0.08 9.64
CA ALA A 24 -13.33 1.18 9.86
C ALA A 24 -13.97 1.74 8.58
N LEU A 25 -13.29 1.64 7.44
CA LEU A 25 -13.84 2.02 6.13
C LEU A 25 -15.03 1.12 5.75
N ALA A 26 -14.90 -0.20 5.95
CA ALA A 26 -15.99 -1.14 5.69
C ALA A 26 -17.22 -0.89 6.59
N GLU A 27 -17.01 -0.54 7.86
CA GLU A 27 -18.09 -0.13 8.78
C GLU A 27 -18.80 1.15 8.31
N CYS A 28 -18.09 2.03 7.62
CA CYS A 28 -18.63 3.24 6.99
C CYS A 28 -19.32 2.96 5.64
N GLY A 29 -19.35 1.70 5.17
CA GLY A 29 -20.02 1.27 3.95
C GLY A 29 -19.14 1.24 2.70
N ASP A 30 -17.82 1.39 2.85
CA ASP A 30 -16.88 1.18 1.75
C ASP A 30 -16.65 -0.32 1.46
N GLU A 31 -16.33 -0.65 0.21
CA GLU A 31 -15.88 -1.98 -0.20
C GLU A 31 -14.35 -1.98 -0.21
N VAL A 32 -13.72 -2.76 0.68
CA VAL A 32 -12.29 -2.72 0.93
C VAL A 32 -11.62 -4.01 0.46
N HIS A 33 -10.60 -3.86 -0.37
CA HIS A 33 -9.83 -4.95 -0.96
C HIS A 33 -8.40 -4.92 -0.43
N VAL A 34 -8.09 -5.75 0.56
CA VAL A 34 -6.75 -5.83 1.15
C VAL A 34 -5.87 -6.76 0.33
N VAL A 35 -4.73 -6.26 -0.13
CA VAL A 35 -3.75 -6.99 -0.96
C VAL A 35 -2.42 -7.10 -0.20
N SER A 36 -2.03 -8.32 0.14
CA SER A 36 -0.84 -8.61 0.95
C SER A 36 -0.38 -10.05 0.76
N SER A 37 0.85 -10.41 1.15
CA SER A 37 1.37 -11.78 0.99
C SER A 37 0.59 -12.84 1.79
N SER A 38 0.10 -12.48 2.97
CA SER A 38 -0.79 -13.28 3.81
C SER A 38 -1.82 -12.38 4.48
N ARG A 39 -2.82 -12.94 5.17
CA ARG A 39 -3.82 -12.12 5.86
C ARG A 39 -3.14 -11.27 6.96
N PRO A 40 -3.27 -9.94 6.94
CA PRO A 40 -2.68 -9.09 7.97
C PRO A 40 -3.27 -9.36 9.36
N PRO A 41 -2.47 -9.21 10.44
CA PRO A 41 -2.98 -9.32 11.79
C PRO A 41 -4.13 -8.35 12.05
N ARG A 42 -5.12 -8.80 12.82
CA ARG A 42 -6.35 -8.05 13.17
C ARG A 42 -7.30 -7.74 12.02
N LEU A 43 -6.99 -8.10 10.78
CA LEU A 43 -7.97 -8.05 9.71
C LEU A 43 -9.01 -9.15 9.94
N ALA A 44 -10.12 -8.82 10.61
CA ALA A 44 -11.24 -9.72 10.83
C ALA A 44 -11.98 -10.03 9.52
N GLU A 45 -12.79 -11.08 9.51
CA GLU A 45 -13.79 -11.25 8.45
C GLU A 45 -14.95 -10.31 8.74
N ALA A 46 -15.27 -9.45 7.78
CA ALA A 46 -16.34 -8.46 7.88
C ALA A 46 -17.01 -8.28 6.51
N PRO A 47 -18.32 -7.96 6.48
CA PRO A 47 -19.00 -7.56 5.25
C PRO A 47 -18.26 -6.40 4.58
N GLY A 48 -18.09 -6.46 3.26
CA GLY A 48 -17.37 -5.44 2.50
C GLY A 48 -15.84 -5.52 2.60
N VAL A 49 -15.26 -6.47 3.33
CA VAL A 49 -13.81 -6.69 3.39
C VAL A 49 -13.40 -7.95 2.62
N HIS A 50 -12.55 -7.76 1.62
CA HIS A 50 -12.03 -8.80 0.75
C HIS A 50 -10.52 -8.90 0.89
N HIS A 51 -9.98 -10.10 1.07
CA HIS A 51 -8.53 -10.33 1.13
C HIS A 51 -8.04 -11.01 -0.16
N HIS A 52 -7.01 -10.44 -0.76
CA HIS A 52 -6.38 -10.90 -2.00
C HIS A 52 -4.92 -11.25 -1.71
N PRO A 53 -4.60 -12.53 -1.44
CA PRO A 53 -3.23 -12.93 -1.19
C PRO A 53 -2.36 -12.71 -2.43
N VAL A 54 -1.11 -12.32 -2.19
CA VAL A 54 -0.04 -12.26 -3.19
C VAL A 54 0.86 -13.44 -2.95
N ASP A 55 0.67 -14.48 -3.73
CA ASP A 55 1.51 -15.66 -3.64
C ASP A 55 2.86 -15.40 -4.34
N GLY A 56 3.95 -15.47 -3.56
CA GLY A 56 5.32 -15.47 -4.06
C GLY A 56 5.90 -16.87 -4.26
N SER A 57 5.13 -17.93 -3.95
CA SER A 57 5.55 -19.34 -4.01
C SER A 57 5.08 -20.07 -5.27
N GLY A 58 4.04 -19.60 -5.95
CA GLY A 58 3.74 -19.98 -7.35
C GLY A 58 4.78 -19.47 -8.38
N ILE A 59 5.87 -18.85 -7.91
CA ILE A 59 6.99 -18.43 -8.74
C ILE A 59 7.71 -19.68 -9.23
N LEU A 60 7.44 -20.02 -10.48
CA LEU A 60 8.22 -20.87 -11.38
C LEU A 60 9.18 -21.80 -10.63
N GLU A 61 8.69 -23.00 -10.27
CA GLU A 61 9.45 -24.12 -9.65
C GLU A 61 10.77 -24.48 -10.38
N TYR A 62 11.03 -23.81 -11.50
CA TYR A 62 12.24 -23.89 -12.32
C TYR A 62 13.45 -23.09 -11.79
N GLY A 63 13.34 -22.41 -10.64
CA GLY A 63 14.48 -21.72 -10.01
C GLY A 63 15.05 -20.56 -10.83
N LEU A 64 14.22 -19.89 -11.64
CA LEU A 64 14.66 -18.81 -12.53
C LEU A 64 15.16 -17.57 -11.78
N PHE A 65 14.63 -17.31 -10.58
CA PHE A 65 14.99 -16.15 -9.77
C PHE A 65 15.64 -16.58 -8.46
N ASP A 66 16.81 -16.01 -8.15
CA ASP A 66 17.50 -16.22 -6.87
C ASP A 66 16.69 -15.69 -5.68
N HIS A 67 15.90 -14.65 -5.92
CA HIS A 67 14.97 -14.06 -4.95
C HIS A 67 13.58 -13.90 -5.59
N PRO A 68 12.51 -14.37 -4.93
CA PRO A 68 11.13 -14.17 -5.38
C PRO A 68 10.86 -12.69 -5.73
N PRO A 69 10.48 -12.34 -6.98
CA PRO A 69 10.20 -10.95 -7.35
C PRO A 69 8.83 -10.47 -6.81
N TYR A 70 8.71 -10.38 -5.49
CA TYR A 70 7.47 -10.04 -4.79
C TYR A 70 6.83 -8.74 -5.29
N THR A 71 7.62 -7.68 -5.51
CA THR A 71 7.11 -6.39 -6.00
C THR A 71 6.42 -6.53 -7.36
N LEU A 72 6.92 -7.39 -8.26
CA LEU A 72 6.30 -7.65 -9.56
C LEU A 72 4.99 -8.44 -9.42
N ALA A 73 5.01 -9.49 -8.59
CA ALA A 73 3.81 -10.27 -8.29
C ALA A 73 2.71 -9.39 -7.66
N LEU A 74 3.10 -8.52 -6.73
CA LEU A 74 2.22 -7.56 -6.09
C LEU A 74 1.65 -6.54 -7.11
N ALA A 75 2.47 -5.97 -7.98
CA ALA A 75 2.01 -5.03 -9.01
C ALA A 75 0.98 -5.67 -9.93
N ASN A 76 1.25 -6.90 -10.39
CA ASN A 76 0.29 -7.66 -11.19
C ASN A 76 -1.01 -7.94 -10.42
N ARG A 77 -0.92 -8.32 -9.15
CA ARG A 77 -2.10 -8.57 -8.32
C ARG A 77 -2.94 -7.30 -8.11
N LEU A 78 -2.31 -6.16 -7.84
CA LEU A 78 -2.98 -4.86 -7.76
C LEU A 78 -3.69 -4.52 -9.08
N ALA A 79 -3.04 -4.72 -10.22
CA ALA A 79 -3.66 -4.49 -11.53
C ALA A 79 -4.86 -5.42 -11.83
N GLN A 80 -4.86 -6.65 -11.31
CA GLN A 80 -6.03 -7.54 -11.37
C GLN A 80 -7.16 -7.00 -10.51
N VAL A 81 -6.91 -6.71 -9.23
CA VAL A 81 -7.94 -6.23 -8.28
C VAL A 81 -8.55 -4.91 -8.75
N VAL A 82 -7.75 -3.97 -9.27
CA VAL A 82 -8.28 -2.71 -9.83
C VAL A 82 -9.26 -2.95 -10.97
N ARG A 83 -9.01 -3.93 -11.85
CA ARG A 83 -9.89 -4.27 -12.97
C ARG A 83 -11.13 -5.02 -12.53
N ASP A 84 -10.96 -6.05 -11.73
CA ASP A 84 -12.03 -6.98 -11.36
C ASP A 84 -13.01 -6.31 -10.38
N SER A 85 -12.50 -5.49 -9.46
CA SER A 85 -13.29 -4.81 -8.45
C SER A 85 -13.61 -3.35 -8.79
N LEU A 86 -13.01 -2.78 -9.84
CA LEU A 86 -13.18 -1.37 -10.24
C LEU A 86 -12.80 -0.39 -9.12
N LEU A 87 -11.65 -0.59 -8.48
CA LEU A 87 -11.19 0.18 -7.31
C LEU A 87 -11.09 1.69 -7.53
N ASP A 88 -11.80 2.51 -6.75
CA ASP A 88 -11.73 3.97 -6.78
C ASP A 88 -10.35 4.52 -6.45
N LEU A 89 -9.60 3.89 -5.53
CA LEU A 89 -8.23 4.27 -5.18
C LEU A 89 -7.43 3.07 -4.64
N ILE A 90 -6.10 3.20 -4.66
CA ILE A 90 -5.17 2.31 -3.96
C ILE A 90 -4.52 3.10 -2.83
N HIS A 91 -4.70 2.66 -1.58
CA HIS A 91 -4.02 3.17 -0.41
C HIS A 91 -2.95 2.19 0.05
N VAL A 92 -1.70 2.57 -0.11
CA VAL A 92 -0.54 1.74 0.25
C VAL A 92 0.11 2.24 1.53
N HIS A 93 0.52 1.31 2.37
CA HIS A 93 1.34 1.55 3.54
C HIS A 93 2.77 1.16 3.19
N TYR A 94 3.71 2.10 3.24
CA TYR A 94 5.10 2.03 2.75
C TYR A 94 5.29 2.45 1.30
N ALA A 95 6.39 3.17 1.06
CA ALA A 95 6.85 3.54 -0.27
C ALA A 95 7.39 2.32 -1.01
N ALA A 96 8.27 1.56 -0.36
CA ALA A 96 8.83 0.31 -0.90
C ALA A 96 8.43 -0.87 0.00
N PRO A 97 7.89 -1.97 -0.57
CA PRO A 97 7.64 -2.20 -2.00
C PRO A 97 6.28 -1.67 -2.50
N HIS A 98 5.39 -1.22 -1.62
CA HIS A 98 3.96 -1.13 -1.95
C HIS A 98 3.60 0.04 -2.89
N ALA A 99 4.11 1.25 -2.67
CA ALA A 99 3.87 2.36 -3.61
C ALA A 99 4.53 2.10 -4.97
N VAL A 100 5.75 1.55 -4.98
CA VAL A 100 6.41 1.10 -6.22
C VAL A 100 5.51 0.14 -7.00
N ALA A 101 4.96 -0.87 -6.33
CA ALA A 101 4.08 -1.85 -6.97
C ALA A 101 2.76 -1.22 -7.46
N ALA A 102 2.16 -0.33 -6.68
CA ALA A 102 0.92 0.35 -7.07
C ALA A 102 1.11 1.27 -8.29
N LEU A 103 2.23 1.99 -8.37
CA LEU A 103 2.55 2.83 -9.52
C LEU A 103 2.84 2.00 -10.77
N LEU A 104 3.54 0.87 -10.62
CA LEU A 104 3.74 -0.07 -11.72
C LEU A 104 2.40 -0.65 -12.20
N ALA A 105 1.51 -1.04 -11.28
CA ALA A 105 0.16 -1.50 -11.61
C ALA A 105 -0.62 -0.42 -12.39
N ARG A 106 -0.57 0.85 -11.93
CA ARG A 106 -1.19 1.98 -12.61
C ARG A 106 -0.66 2.16 -14.03
N GLN A 107 0.65 2.03 -14.24
CA GLN A 107 1.26 2.11 -15.57
C GLN A 107 0.82 0.95 -16.48
N MET A 108 0.78 -0.28 -15.97
CA MET A 108 0.27 -1.45 -16.71
C MET A 108 -1.18 -1.24 -17.16
N LEU A 109 -2.02 -0.70 -16.26
CA LEU A 109 -3.43 -0.42 -16.55
C LEU A 109 -3.60 0.66 -17.62
N ALA A 110 -2.81 1.73 -17.55
CA ALA A 110 -2.86 2.84 -18.50
C ALA A 110 -2.49 2.44 -19.95
N GLN A 111 -1.67 1.39 -20.11
CA GLN A 111 -1.30 0.86 -21.43
C GLN A 111 -2.37 -0.07 -22.04
N SER A 112 -3.28 -0.60 -21.21
CA SER A 112 -4.37 -1.44 -21.67
C SER A 112 -5.58 -0.59 -22.11
N ALA A 113 -6.39 -1.08 -23.05
CA ALA A 113 -7.60 -0.38 -23.54
C ALA A 113 -8.66 -0.08 -22.46
N ALA A 114 -8.43 -0.49 -21.20
CA ALA A 114 -9.17 -0.06 -20.01
C ALA A 114 -8.82 1.37 -19.53
N ALA A 115 -8.18 2.19 -20.39
CA ALA A 115 -7.64 3.52 -20.16
C ALA A 115 -8.63 4.62 -19.70
N SER A 116 -9.88 4.27 -19.39
CA SER A 116 -10.90 5.25 -18.99
C SER A 116 -10.80 5.68 -17.51
N ARG A 117 -10.05 4.94 -16.67
CA ARG A 117 -9.96 5.28 -15.24
C ARG A 117 -8.54 5.15 -14.69
N THR A 118 -7.92 6.30 -14.44
CA THR A 118 -6.72 6.37 -13.60
C THR A 118 -7.12 6.07 -12.16
N CYS A 119 -6.61 4.99 -11.59
CA CYS A 119 -6.79 4.68 -10.17
C CYS A 119 -5.73 5.46 -9.36
N PRO A 120 -6.10 6.49 -8.58
CA PRO A 120 -5.17 7.26 -7.78
C PRO A 120 -4.51 6.40 -6.70
N VAL A 121 -3.27 6.75 -6.36
CA VAL A 121 -2.43 6.10 -5.35
C VAL A 121 -2.22 7.05 -4.19
N VAL A 122 -2.66 6.65 -3.00
CA VAL A 122 -2.37 7.32 -1.73
C VAL A 122 -1.30 6.50 -1.01
N THR A 123 -0.21 7.14 -0.59
CA THR A 123 0.88 6.46 0.14
C THR A 123 0.99 7.01 1.56
N THR A 124 0.78 6.15 2.55
CA THR A 124 1.15 6.43 3.94
C THR A 124 2.57 5.96 4.20
N VAL A 125 3.44 6.91 4.54
CA VAL A 125 4.85 6.69 4.87
C VAL A 125 4.97 6.37 6.35
N HIS A 126 5.73 5.32 6.65
CA HIS A 126 6.07 4.92 8.03
C HIS A 126 7.56 5.17 8.28
N GLY A 127 7.97 5.28 9.53
CA GLY A 127 9.33 5.74 9.88
C GLY A 127 10.47 4.96 9.20
N THR A 128 10.31 3.66 8.94
CA THR A 128 11.33 2.84 8.27
C THR A 128 11.50 3.15 6.78
N ASP A 129 10.49 3.69 6.11
CA ASP A 129 10.61 4.16 4.71
C ASP A 129 11.65 5.29 4.60
N VAL A 130 11.78 6.09 5.65
CA VAL A 130 12.68 7.26 5.69
C VAL A 130 14.02 6.87 6.29
N THR A 131 14.00 6.26 7.48
CA THR A 131 15.18 6.03 8.32
C THR A 131 16.05 4.87 7.86
N LEU A 132 15.46 3.81 7.31
CA LEU A 132 16.19 2.60 6.90
C LEU A 132 16.23 2.47 5.39
N VAL A 133 15.06 2.39 4.75
CA VAL A 133 14.97 2.09 3.32
C VAL A 133 15.39 3.30 2.50
N GLY A 134 14.79 4.46 2.75
CA GLY A 134 15.04 5.69 2.02
C GLY A 134 16.40 6.35 2.30
N ALA A 135 17.09 5.93 3.35
CA ALA A 135 18.47 6.34 3.63
C ALA A 135 19.50 5.44 2.92
N HIS A 136 19.10 4.27 2.44
CA HIS A 136 20.00 3.32 1.83
C HIS A 136 20.23 3.64 0.33
N PRO A 137 21.48 3.74 -0.16
CA PRO A 137 21.78 4.13 -1.55
C PRO A 137 21.10 3.27 -2.62
N ASN A 138 20.92 1.97 -2.35
CA ASN A 138 20.25 1.07 -3.30
C ASN A 138 18.73 1.30 -3.43
N TYR A 139 18.11 2.08 -2.53
CA TYR A 139 16.66 2.24 -2.47
C TYR A 139 16.17 3.70 -2.42
N SER A 140 17.03 4.66 -2.09
CA SER A 140 16.65 6.08 -1.93
C SER A 140 15.94 6.64 -3.15
N ASP A 141 16.45 6.38 -4.35
CA ASP A 141 15.92 6.94 -5.59
C ASP A 141 14.55 6.35 -5.94
N VAL A 142 14.39 5.04 -5.75
CA VAL A 142 13.11 4.37 -6.03
C VAL A 142 12.04 4.76 -5.00
N VAL A 143 12.42 4.96 -3.74
CA VAL A 143 11.51 5.50 -2.70
C VAL A 143 11.08 6.92 -3.07
N GLY A 144 12.03 7.81 -3.38
CA GLY A 144 11.73 9.19 -3.78
C GLY A 144 10.91 9.28 -5.06
N TRP A 145 11.17 8.41 -6.04
CA TRP A 145 10.34 8.27 -7.24
C TRP A 145 8.92 7.83 -6.91
N ALA A 146 8.77 6.83 -6.04
CA ALA A 146 7.46 6.32 -5.67
C ALA A 146 6.62 7.38 -4.94
N LEU A 147 7.22 8.09 -3.99
CA LEU A 147 6.53 9.15 -3.25
C LEU A 147 6.10 10.31 -4.14
N ARG A 148 6.95 10.75 -5.08
CA ARG A 148 6.59 11.78 -6.07
C ARG A 148 5.56 11.30 -7.09
N GLY A 149 5.48 9.99 -7.32
CA GLY A 149 4.52 9.39 -8.24
C GLY A 149 3.12 9.21 -7.63
N SER A 150 3.01 9.20 -6.30
CA SER A 150 1.74 9.07 -5.58
C SER A 150 0.91 10.34 -5.69
N ASP A 151 -0.41 10.18 -5.82
CA ASP A 151 -1.35 11.30 -5.91
C ASP A 151 -1.46 12.04 -4.58
N ARG A 152 -1.34 11.32 -3.46
CA ARG A 152 -1.23 11.91 -2.11
C ARG A 152 -0.24 11.12 -1.27
N VAL A 153 0.47 11.84 -0.40
CA VAL A 153 1.40 11.25 0.57
C VAL A 153 0.98 11.69 1.97
N THR A 154 0.87 10.74 2.89
CA THR A 154 0.52 11.00 4.29
C THR A 154 1.56 10.42 5.24
N VAL A 155 1.65 11.00 6.44
CA VAL A 155 2.55 10.57 7.51
C VAL A 155 1.83 10.60 8.87
N PRO A 156 2.20 9.72 9.83
CA PRO A 156 1.61 9.70 11.16
C PRO A 156 2.01 10.85 12.09
N SER A 157 2.99 11.69 11.74
CA SER A 157 3.46 12.77 12.62
C SER A 157 4.11 13.93 11.86
N TYR A 158 4.07 15.13 12.46
CA TYR A 158 4.76 16.33 11.97
C TYR A 158 6.29 16.16 11.93
N ALA A 159 6.85 15.37 12.86
CA ALA A 159 8.28 15.05 12.84
C ALA A 159 8.64 14.28 11.56
N LEU A 160 7.89 13.22 11.25
CA LEU A 160 8.13 12.42 10.04
C LEU A 160 7.82 13.21 8.77
N GLN A 161 6.83 14.12 8.80
CA GLN A 161 6.55 15.04 7.70
C GLN A 161 7.79 15.86 7.32
N SER A 162 8.45 16.44 8.33
CA SER A 162 9.63 17.27 8.13
C SER A 162 10.77 16.47 7.51
N GLU A 163 11.03 15.26 8.01
CA GLU A 163 12.06 14.36 7.46
C GLU A 163 11.76 13.93 6.02
N VAL A 164 10.49 13.63 5.70
CA VAL A 164 10.07 13.23 4.35
C VAL A 164 10.25 14.39 3.36
N LEU A 165 9.80 15.60 3.73
CA LEU A 165 9.92 16.80 2.89
C LEU A 165 11.39 17.13 2.60
N GLU A 166 12.24 17.10 3.62
CA GLU A 166 13.67 17.37 3.49
C GLU A 166 14.37 16.33 2.61
N ARG A 167 14.11 15.03 2.84
CA ARG A 167 14.83 13.95 2.17
C ARG A 167 14.42 13.75 0.72
N PHE A 168 13.11 13.84 0.41
CA PHE A 168 12.58 13.43 -0.89
C PHE A 168 12.09 14.59 -1.76
N ALA A 169 12.20 15.83 -1.27
CA ALA A 169 11.81 17.05 -1.99
C ALA A 169 10.37 16.94 -2.56
N LEU A 170 9.42 16.57 -1.69
CA LEU A 170 7.98 16.50 -2.02
C LEU A 170 7.32 17.87 -1.86
N ASP A 171 6.31 18.16 -2.69
CA ASP A 171 5.59 19.44 -2.64
C ASP A 171 4.58 19.51 -1.49
N ALA A 172 3.92 18.38 -1.17
CA ALA A 172 2.90 18.32 -0.13
C ALA A 172 2.84 16.92 0.51
N VAL A 173 2.82 16.90 1.84
CA VAL A 173 2.64 15.71 2.66
C VAL A 173 1.64 16.05 3.76
N GLU A 174 0.62 15.23 3.97
CA GLU A 174 -0.40 15.47 4.99
C GLU A 174 -0.13 14.66 6.27
N VAL A 175 -0.33 15.27 7.44
CA VAL A 175 -0.19 14.56 8.72
C VAL A 175 -1.54 13.95 9.10
N ILE A 176 -1.62 12.62 9.10
CA ILE A 176 -2.77 11.86 9.57
C ILE A 176 -2.28 10.93 10.68
N PRO A 177 -2.51 11.28 11.97
CA PRO A 177 -2.05 10.46 13.08
C PRO A 177 -2.61 9.04 13.03
N ASN A 178 -1.82 8.09 13.52
CA ASN A 178 -2.31 6.74 13.76
C ASN A 178 -3.44 6.78 14.80
N PHE A 179 -4.32 5.79 14.73
CA PHE A 179 -5.40 5.60 15.68
C PHE A 179 -5.35 4.18 16.25
N VAL A 180 -6.07 3.99 17.34
CA VAL A 180 -6.38 2.68 17.90
C VAL A 180 -7.89 2.59 18.05
N PRO A 181 -8.50 1.41 17.83
CA PRO A 181 -9.90 1.23 18.15
C PRO A 181 -10.13 1.56 19.62
N VAL A 182 -11.13 2.38 19.90
CA VAL A 182 -11.59 2.55 21.29
C VAL A 182 -12.15 1.19 21.70
N ALA A 183 -11.64 0.62 22.80
CA ALA A 183 -12.14 -0.65 23.29
C ALA A 183 -13.67 -0.56 23.41
N GLN A 184 -14.39 -1.40 22.67
CA GLN A 184 -15.79 -1.64 22.98
C GLN A 184 -15.77 -2.34 24.34
N GLY A 185 -16.23 -1.62 25.37
CA GLY A 185 -16.34 -2.15 26.71
C GLY A 185 -17.21 -3.42 26.72
N PRO A 186 -17.09 -4.26 27.78
CA PRO A 186 -17.92 -5.45 27.93
C PRO A 186 -19.42 -5.14 27.91
#